data_AF-A0A0H3LR50-F1
#
_entry.id   AF-A0A0H3LR50-F1
#
_cell.length_a   1.000
_cell.length_b   1.000
_cell.length_c   1.000
_cell.angle_alpha   90.00
_cell.angle_beta   90.00
_cell.angle_gamma   90.00
#
_symmetry.space_group_name_H-M   'P 1'
#
loop_
_entity.id
_entity.type
_entity.pdbx_description
1 polymer ?
#
loop_
_entity_poly.entity_id
_entity_poly.type
_entity_poly.pdbx_seq_one_letter_code
_entity_poly.pdbx_strand_id
1 'polypeptide(L)'
;MKSGWPELNERVVRAVNTASNTFALEGIDTTKVGRFSKGQGIGTATPVSTWVDLSQVTNVAKTGGEQQFYQWRYVEDRNSRQRQRPTYKSAKFITLTLDYDPALAWYEALKEADAAKDAVVLRAKLPNHDELYYLVYPSFDSDPSMELDVNMQNTATFSMMSDFTRYAPLA
;
A
#
# COMPACT_ATOMS: atom_id res chain seq x y z
N MET A 1 0.47 -1.50 -11.33
CA MET A 1 -0.06 -1.91 -12.66
C MET A 1 -1.53 -1.53 -12.70
N LYS A 2 -2.04 -1.04 -13.83
CA LYS A 2 -3.48 -0.88 -14.08
C LYS A 2 -3.90 -1.99 -15.04
N SER A 3 -4.99 -2.67 -14.75
CA SER A 3 -5.49 -3.79 -15.56
C SER A 3 -7.00 -3.83 -15.48
N GLY A 4 -7.67 -4.29 -16.55
CA GLY A 4 -9.11 -4.58 -16.50
C GLY A 4 -9.47 -5.75 -15.58
N TRP A 5 -8.48 -6.51 -15.09
CA TRP A 5 -8.69 -7.52 -14.06
C TRP A 5 -8.74 -6.91 -12.66
N PRO A 6 -9.86 -7.04 -11.92
CA PRO A 6 -10.01 -6.42 -10.60
C PRO A 6 -8.94 -6.82 -9.59
N GLU A 7 -8.44 -8.07 -9.66
CA GLU A 7 -7.41 -8.57 -8.74
C GLU A 7 -5.99 -8.04 -9.03
N LEU A 8 -5.77 -7.49 -10.23
CA LEU A 8 -4.48 -6.95 -10.70
C LEU A 8 -4.51 -5.45 -10.92
N ASN A 9 -5.69 -4.84 -10.87
CA ASN A 9 -5.82 -3.40 -10.93
C ASN A 9 -5.20 -2.78 -9.68
N GLU A 10 -4.38 -1.74 -9.90
CA GLU A 10 -3.72 -0.95 -8.86
C GLU A 10 -2.83 -1.78 -7.93
N ARG A 11 -2.36 -2.94 -8.41
CA ARG A 11 -1.48 -3.82 -7.65
C ARG A 11 -0.03 -3.58 -8.00
N VAL A 12 0.85 -3.71 -7.00
CA VAL A 12 2.30 -3.77 -7.22
C VAL A 12 2.67 -5.21 -7.55
N VAL A 13 3.29 -5.40 -8.71
CA VAL A 13 3.67 -6.71 -9.22
C VAL A 13 5.15 -6.75 -9.54
N ARG A 14 5.81 -7.87 -9.23
CA ARG A 14 7.21 -8.08 -9.62
C ARG A 14 7.24 -8.73 -11.01
N ALA A 15 7.96 -8.10 -11.92
CA ALA A 15 8.15 -8.61 -13.26
C ALA A 15 9.26 -9.67 -13.26
N VAL A 16 8.99 -10.82 -13.86
CA VAL A 16 9.94 -11.93 -14.09
C VAL A 16 9.93 -12.31 -15.56
N ASN A 17 10.96 -13.01 -16.04
CA ASN A 17 11.11 -13.42 -17.45
C ASN A 17 10.87 -12.23 -18.42
N THR A 18 11.56 -11.12 -18.16
CA THR A 18 11.46 -9.91 -18.99
C THR A 18 12.16 -10.13 -20.33
N ALA A 19 11.42 -10.02 -21.42
CA ALA A 19 11.93 -9.93 -22.78
C ALA A 19 11.47 -8.60 -23.42
N SER A 20 11.94 -8.29 -24.62
CA SER A 20 11.50 -7.07 -25.32
C SER A 20 9.97 -7.04 -25.44
N ASN A 21 9.37 -6.01 -24.84
CA ASN A 21 7.91 -5.76 -24.78
C ASN A 21 7.07 -6.83 -24.06
N THR A 22 7.68 -7.79 -23.35
CA THR A 22 6.93 -8.82 -22.61
C THR A 22 7.57 -9.09 -21.27
N PHE A 23 6.75 -9.33 -20.26
CA PHE A 23 7.20 -9.75 -18.94
C PHE A 23 6.13 -10.65 -18.33
N ALA A 24 6.56 -11.65 -17.58
CA ALA A 24 5.69 -12.46 -16.75
C ALA A 24 5.50 -11.80 -15.37
N LEU A 25 4.36 -12.06 -14.76
CA LEU A 25 4.06 -11.61 -13.40
C LEU A 25 4.43 -12.72 -12.44
N GLU A 26 5.28 -12.41 -11.45
CA GLU A 26 5.67 -13.42 -10.49
C GLU A 26 4.51 -13.77 -9.55
N GLY A 27 4.32 -15.06 -9.27
CA GLY A 27 3.34 -15.53 -8.28
C GLY A 27 1.86 -15.32 -8.66
N ILE A 28 1.56 -14.88 -9.89
CA ILE A 28 0.19 -14.64 -10.37
C ILE A 28 -0.15 -15.68 -11.43
N ASP A 29 -1.03 -16.61 -11.05
CA ASP A 29 -1.57 -17.62 -11.95
C ASP A 29 -2.84 -17.10 -12.67
N THR A 30 -2.66 -16.66 -13.92
CA THR A 30 -3.73 -16.14 -14.78
C THR A 30 -4.52 -17.23 -15.52
N THR A 31 -4.22 -18.52 -15.29
CA THR A 31 -4.90 -19.64 -15.98
C THR A 31 -6.35 -19.85 -15.52
N LYS A 32 -6.72 -19.29 -14.38
CA LYS A 32 -8.07 -19.37 -13.82
C LYS A 32 -9.01 -18.39 -14.52
N VAL A 33 -9.59 -18.83 -15.63
CA VAL A 33 -10.54 -18.06 -16.48
C VAL A 33 -11.76 -17.49 -15.75
N GLY A 34 -12.16 -18.06 -14.60
CA GLY A 34 -13.24 -17.50 -13.77
C GLY A 34 -12.87 -16.21 -13.03
N ARG A 35 -11.57 -15.98 -12.78
CA ARG A 35 -11.04 -14.76 -12.12
C ARG A 35 -10.32 -13.84 -13.09
N PHE A 36 -9.67 -14.43 -14.09
CA PHE A 36 -8.93 -13.73 -15.14
C PHE A 36 -9.60 -14.00 -16.48
N SER A 37 -10.69 -13.27 -16.75
CA SER A 37 -11.44 -13.43 -18.00
C SER A 37 -10.60 -13.00 -19.21
N LYS A 38 -10.70 -13.75 -20.30
CA LYS A 38 -9.95 -13.49 -21.54
C LYS A 38 -10.34 -12.12 -22.12
N GLY A 39 -9.35 -11.29 -22.44
CA GLY A 39 -9.55 -9.95 -23.02
C GLY A 39 -9.65 -8.80 -22.01
N GLN A 40 -9.79 -9.08 -20.71
CA GLN A 40 -9.78 -8.05 -19.65
C GLN A 40 -8.36 -7.76 -19.10
N GLY A 41 -7.34 -8.44 -19.61
CA GLY A 41 -5.94 -8.25 -19.19
C GLY A 41 -5.25 -7.04 -19.81
N ILE A 42 -5.92 -6.27 -20.68
CA ILE A 42 -5.36 -5.03 -21.24
C ILE A 42 -5.13 -4.05 -20.10
N GLY A 43 -3.92 -3.50 -20.04
CA GLY A 43 -3.47 -2.71 -18.91
C GLY A 43 -2.15 -2.01 -19.19
N THR A 44 -1.77 -1.13 -18.28
CA THR A 44 -0.48 -0.44 -18.30
C THR A 44 0.33 -0.82 -17.07
N ALA A 45 1.62 -1.05 -17.26
CA ALA A 45 2.57 -1.20 -16.18
C ALA A 45 3.50 0.01 -16.18
N THR A 46 3.58 0.68 -15.03
CA THR A 46 4.57 1.73 -14.80
C THR A 46 5.74 1.09 -14.07
N PRO A 47 6.96 1.12 -14.63
CA PRO A 47 8.14 0.61 -13.95
C PRO A 47 8.50 1.53 -12.76
N VAL A 48 8.98 0.95 -11.66
CA VAL A 48 9.59 1.70 -10.57
C VAL A 48 11.04 1.97 -10.97
N SER A 49 11.38 3.24 -11.19
CA SER A 49 12.69 3.67 -11.71
C SER A 49 13.76 3.76 -10.62
N THR A 50 13.42 4.30 -9.46
CA THR A 50 14.36 4.58 -8.36
C THR A 50 13.74 4.23 -7.02
N TRP A 51 14.60 3.90 -6.05
CA TRP A 51 14.23 3.69 -4.66
C TRP A 51 14.98 4.70 -3.80
N VAL A 52 14.28 5.35 -2.89
CA VAL A 52 14.85 6.21 -1.86
C VAL A 52 14.64 5.51 -0.53
N ASP A 53 15.73 5.27 0.20
CA ASP A 53 15.67 4.64 1.51
C ASP A 53 15.28 5.67 2.58
N LEU A 54 14.29 5.33 3.41
CA LEU A 54 13.86 6.13 4.55
C LEU A 54 14.72 5.77 5.77
N SER A 55 15.56 6.69 6.24
CA SER A 55 16.39 6.54 7.43
C SER A 55 15.79 7.33 8.61
N GLN A 56 16.32 7.12 9.82
CA GLN A 56 15.88 7.82 11.05
C GLN A 56 14.39 7.62 11.41
N VAL A 57 13.82 6.47 11.06
CA VAL A 57 12.46 6.10 11.45
C VAL A 57 12.42 5.77 12.94
N THR A 58 11.67 6.55 13.72
CA THR A 58 11.51 6.35 15.16
C THR A 58 10.29 5.50 15.48
N ASN A 59 9.23 5.58 14.66
CA ASN A 59 8.03 4.79 14.85
C ASN A 59 7.39 4.37 13.52
N VAL A 60 6.78 3.17 13.54
CA VAL A 60 6.01 2.61 12.43
C VAL A 60 4.67 2.13 12.97
N ALA A 61 3.60 2.85 12.65
CA ALA A 61 2.24 2.48 13.01
C ALA A 61 1.46 2.07 11.75
N LYS A 62 0.80 0.90 11.80
CA LYS A 62 -0.10 0.45 10.74
C LYS A 62 -1.52 0.37 11.28
N THR A 63 -2.42 1.10 10.66
CA THR A 63 -3.81 1.23 11.10
C THR A 63 -4.77 0.90 9.96
N GLY A 64 -5.96 0.41 10.31
CA GLY A 64 -7.04 0.13 9.36
C GLY A 64 -7.10 -1.31 8.87
N GLY A 65 -8.00 -1.56 7.91
CA GLY A 65 -8.33 -2.91 7.44
C GLY A 65 -9.40 -3.63 8.27
N GLU A 66 -10.00 -2.95 9.24
CA GLU A 66 -11.13 -3.46 10.00
C GLU A 66 -12.34 -3.69 9.09
N GLN A 67 -13.03 -4.82 9.30
CA GLN A 67 -14.26 -5.11 8.59
C GLN A 67 -15.39 -4.28 9.20
N GLN A 68 -16.02 -3.41 8.41
CA GLN A 68 -17.22 -2.72 8.81
C GLN A 68 -18.44 -3.62 8.60
N PHE A 69 -19.40 -3.51 9.51
CA PHE A 69 -20.62 -4.29 9.53
C PHE A 69 -21.83 -3.37 9.56
N TYR A 70 -22.79 -3.61 8.67
CA TYR A 70 -24.11 -3.03 8.79
C TYR A 70 -24.95 -3.92 9.71
N GLN A 71 -25.42 -3.35 10.81
CA GLN A 71 -26.25 -4.05 11.79
C GLN A 71 -27.72 -3.70 11.58
N TRP A 72 -28.59 -4.71 11.58
CA TRP A 72 -30.03 -4.51 11.57
C TRP A 72 -30.73 -5.45 12.54
N ARG A 73 -31.96 -5.06 12.90
CA ARG A 73 -32.88 -5.86 13.70
C ARG A 73 -34.27 -5.78 13.07
N TYR A 74 -34.97 -6.89 13.04
CA TYR A 74 -36.37 -6.91 12.63
C TYR A 74 -37.27 -6.64 13.85
N VAL A 75 -38.25 -5.75 13.71
CA VAL A 75 -39.19 -5.41 14.80
C VAL A 75 -40.11 -6.59 15.13
N GLU A 76 -40.36 -7.45 14.16
CA GLU A 76 -41.13 -8.70 14.30
C GLU A 76 -40.37 -9.84 14.99
N ASP A 77 -39.04 -9.75 15.13
CA ASP A 77 -38.27 -10.76 15.83
C ASP A 77 -38.39 -10.56 17.35
N ARG A 78 -39.28 -11.34 17.97
CA ARG A 78 -39.54 -11.34 19.41
C ARG A 78 -38.30 -11.64 20.27
N ASN A 79 -37.27 -12.27 19.68
CA ASN A 79 -36.00 -12.56 20.35
C ASN A 79 -34.98 -11.39 20.24
N SER A 80 -35.37 -10.26 19.63
CA SER A 80 -34.55 -9.04 19.52
C SER A 80 -33.14 -9.26 18.97
N ARG A 81 -32.95 -10.23 18.08
CA ARG A 81 -31.62 -10.61 17.59
C ARG A 81 -31.06 -9.54 16.66
N GLN A 82 -29.90 -9.00 16.99
CA GLN A 82 -29.13 -8.19 16.05
C GLN A 82 -28.48 -9.11 15.00
N ARG A 83 -28.63 -8.74 13.74
CA ARG A 83 -27.99 -9.38 12.58
C ARG A 83 -27.00 -8.41 11.98
N GLN A 84 -25.92 -8.93 11.40
CA GLN A 84 -24.89 -8.10 10.78
C GLN A 84 -24.52 -8.61 9.38
N ARG A 85 -24.28 -7.69 8.45
CA ARG A 85 -23.75 -7.97 7.09
C ARG A 85 -22.45 -7.20 6.92
N PRO A 86 -21.36 -7.86 6.48
CA PRO A 86 -20.14 -7.17 6.10
C PRO A 86 -20.43 -6.17 4.97
N THR A 87 -19.99 -4.92 5.11
CA THR A 87 -20.18 -3.88 4.09
C THR A 87 -18.91 -3.65 3.29
N TYR A 88 -17.93 -3.01 3.91
CA TYR A 88 -16.65 -2.63 3.33
C TYR A 88 -15.56 -2.73 4.40
N LYS A 89 -14.31 -2.77 3.96
CA LYS A 89 -13.15 -2.74 4.86
C LYS A 89 -12.64 -1.31 4.95
N SER A 90 -12.25 -0.89 6.15
CA SER A 90 -11.65 0.43 6.36
C SER A 90 -10.37 0.58 5.53
N ALA A 91 -10.10 1.78 5.04
CA ALA A 91 -8.83 2.10 4.39
C ALA A 91 -7.66 1.78 5.33
N LYS A 92 -6.60 1.20 4.78
CA LYS A 92 -5.38 0.90 5.52
C LYS A 92 -4.39 2.03 5.28
N PHE A 93 -3.68 2.47 6.31
CA PHE A 93 -2.60 3.43 6.16
C PHE A 93 -1.44 3.05 7.08
N ILE A 94 -0.23 3.43 6.67
CA ILE A 94 0.99 3.33 7.49
C ILE A 94 1.41 4.74 7.83
N THR A 95 1.59 5.02 9.11
CA THR A 95 2.19 6.26 9.58
C THR A 95 3.61 5.96 10.00
N LEU A 96 4.57 6.63 9.37
CA LEU A 96 5.97 6.63 9.75
C LEU A 96 6.27 7.96 10.45
N THR A 97 6.90 7.87 11.61
CA THR A 97 7.49 9.02 12.29
C THR A 97 8.99 8.95 12.07
N LEU A 98 9.57 10.02 11.53
CA LEU A 98 10.99 10.14 11.24
C LEU A 98 11.56 11.33 12.00
N ASP A 99 12.83 11.28 12.43
CA ASP A 99 13.49 12.48 12.92
C ASP A 99 13.68 13.50 11.78
N TYR A 100 13.51 14.78 12.08
CA TYR A 100 13.62 15.88 11.13
C TYR A 100 15.07 16.07 10.68
N ASP A 101 15.34 15.76 9.42
CA ASP A 101 16.62 16.04 8.77
C ASP A 101 16.41 16.44 7.30
N PRO A 102 16.41 17.75 6.99
CA PRO A 102 16.20 18.24 5.63
C PRO A 102 17.41 18.02 4.70
N ALA A 103 18.55 17.59 5.22
CA ALA A 103 19.74 17.32 4.40
C ALA A 103 19.68 15.94 3.71
N LEU A 104 18.75 15.07 4.11
CA LEU A 104 18.63 13.72 3.58
C LEU A 104 17.72 13.65 2.36
N ALA A 105 18.08 12.78 1.41
CA ALA A 105 17.36 12.62 0.15
C ALA A 105 15.90 12.19 0.33
N TRP A 106 15.56 11.53 1.44
CA TRP A 106 14.18 11.13 1.72
C TRP A 106 13.26 12.33 2.00
N TYR A 107 13.78 13.41 2.56
CA TYR A 107 12.97 14.57 2.93
C TYR A 107 12.41 15.29 1.69
N GLU A 108 13.29 15.59 0.72
CA GLU A 108 12.88 16.18 -0.55
C GLU A 108 12.03 15.21 -1.38
N ALA A 109 12.36 13.91 -1.38
CA ALA A 109 11.55 12.92 -2.09
C ALA A 109 10.11 12.81 -1.54
N LEU A 110 9.92 12.90 -0.22
CA LEU A 110 8.59 12.88 0.38
C LEU A 110 7.81 14.17 0.10
N LYS A 111 8.48 15.33 0.10
CA LYS A 111 7.85 16.61 -0.29
C LYS A 111 7.41 16.63 -1.75
N GLU A 112 8.26 16.15 -2.66
CA GLU A 112 7.90 16.02 -4.07
C GLU A 112 6.75 15.03 -4.27
N ALA A 113 6.75 13.91 -3.55
CA ALA A 113 5.70 12.91 -3.64
C ALA A 113 4.36 13.41 -3.08
N ASP A 114 4.37 14.17 -1.99
CA ASP A 114 3.18 14.85 -1.44
C ASP A 114 2.63 15.89 -2.42
N ALA A 115 3.51 16.70 -3.02
CA ALA A 115 3.12 17.71 -4.01
C ALA A 115 2.56 17.10 -5.29
N ALA A 116 3.12 15.98 -5.77
CA ALA A 116 2.67 15.27 -6.95
C ALA A 116 1.30 14.61 -6.74
N LYS A 117 0.99 14.16 -5.51
CA LYS A 117 -0.23 13.41 -5.16
C LYS A 117 -0.42 12.14 -6.00
N ASP A 118 0.68 11.62 -6.54
CA ASP A 118 0.69 10.41 -7.34
C ASP A 118 0.83 9.17 -6.45
N ALA A 119 0.34 8.03 -6.96
CA ALA A 119 0.49 6.76 -6.26
C ALA A 119 1.94 6.28 -6.36
N VAL A 120 2.61 6.14 -5.22
CA VAL A 120 3.99 5.66 -5.12
C VAL A 120 4.03 4.23 -4.59
N VAL A 121 5.14 3.54 -4.85
CA VAL A 121 5.37 2.19 -4.31
C VAL A 121 6.20 2.29 -3.04
N LEU A 122 5.66 1.79 -1.93
CA LEU A 122 6.40 1.63 -0.69
C LEU A 122 6.86 0.17 -0.56
N ARG A 123 8.16 -0.01 -0.33
CA ARG A 123 8.79 -1.32 -0.11
C ARG A 123 9.23 -1.42 1.34
N ALA A 124 8.72 -2.41 2.06
CA ALA A 124 9.22 -2.77 3.38
C ALA A 124 10.06 -4.05 3.27
N LYS A 125 11.35 -3.97 3.60
CA LYS A 125 12.25 -5.11 3.71
C LYS A 125 12.19 -5.65 5.13
N LEU A 126 11.81 -6.91 5.30
CA LEU A 126 11.77 -7.55 6.60
C LEU A 126 13.14 -8.14 6.95
N PRO A 127 13.46 -8.32 8.24
CA PRO A 127 14.70 -8.96 8.68
C PRO A 127 14.91 -10.39 8.15
N ASN A 128 13.84 -11.06 7.73
CA ASN A 128 13.87 -12.38 7.11
C ASN A 128 14.12 -12.35 5.59
N HIS A 129 14.53 -11.20 5.03
CA HIS A 129 14.73 -10.95 3.59
C HIS A 129 13.47 -11.00 2.72
N ASP A 130 12.27 -11.09 3.31
CA ASP A 130 11.04 -10.91 2.54
C ASP A 130 10.80 -9.44 2.21
N GLU A 131 10.26 -9.19 1.03
CA GLU A 131 9.89 -7.85 0.58
C GLU A 131 8.37 -7.73 0.49
N LEU A 132 7.83 -6.75 1.20
CA LEU A 132 6.43 -6.35 1.11
C LEU A 132 6.34 -5.11 0.24
N TYR A 133 5.48 -5.16 -0.77
CA TYR A 133 5.18 -4.02 -1.62
C TYR A 133 3.76 -3.52 -1.40
N TYR A 134 3.64 -2.20 -1.26
CA TYR A 134 2.39 -1.48 -1.07
C TYR A 134 2.28 -0.39 -2.13
N LEU A 135 1.12 -0.29 -2.79
CA LEU A 135 0.78 0.91 -3.56
C LEU A 135 0.13 1.90 -2.60
N VAL A 136 0.74 3.07 -2.44
CA VAL A 136 0.33 4.06 -1.43
C VAL A 136 0.27 5.47 -2.01
N TYR A 137 -0.61 6.29 -1.45
CA TYR A 137 -0.51 7.74 -1.56
C TYR A 137 0.29 8.28 -0.39
N PRO A 138 1.44 8.92 -0.64
CA PRO A 138 2.21 9.56 0.41
C PRO A 138 1.56 10.89 0.77
N SER A 139 1.49 11.16 2.06
CA SER A 139 1.19 12.47 2.61
C SER A 139 2.26 12.80 3.63
N PHE A 140 2.93 13.94 3.46
CA PHE A 140 4.08 14.30 4.29
C PHE A 140 3.83 15.61 5.01
N ASP A 141 3.95 15.58 6.34
CA ASP A 141 4.00 16.77 7.14
C ASP A 141 5.45 17.23 7.27
N SER A 142 5.77 18.36 6.61
CA SER A 142 7.09 18.95 6.66
C SER A 142 7.37 19.70 7.96
N ASP A 143 6.33 20.02 8.74
CA ASP A 143 6.49 20.78 9.98
C ASP A 143 7.03 19.87 11.08
N PRO A 144 8.18 20.22 11.71
CA PRO A 144 8.75 19.42 12.77
C PRO A 144 7.94 19.57 14.06
N SER A 145 7.68 18.45 14.74
CA SER A 145 7.15 18.48 16.10
C SER A 145 8.19 19.05 17.06
N MET A 146 7.75 19.96 17.94
CA MET A 146 8.60 20.54 18.99
C MET A 146 8.11 20.02 20.35
N GLU A 147 8.51 18.79 20.69
CA GLU A 147 8.25 18.21 22.02
C GLU A 147 9.51 18.24 22.89
N LEU A 148 9.33 18.47 24.19
CA LEU A 148 10.41 18.36 25.18
C LEU A 148 10.81 16.87 25.34
N ASP A 149 12.12 16.62 25.43
CA ASP A 149 12.74 15.28 25.55
C ASP A 149 12.61 14.35 24.33
N VAL A 150 12.24 14.88 23.15
CA VAL A 150 12.25 14.14 21.88
C VAL A 150 13.01 14.95 20.83
N ASN A 151 13.69 14.26 19.91
CA ASN A 151 14.20 14.92 18.71
C ASN A 151 13.02 15.54 17.92
N MET A 152 13.29 16.59 17.16
CA MET A 152 12.29 17.10 16.22
C MET A 152 11.90 15.99 15.24
N GLN A 153 10.60 15.77 15.03
CA GLN A 153 10.10 14.66 14.21
C GLN A 153 9.10 15.14 13.17
N ASN A 154 9.08 14.43 12.04
CA ASN A 154 8.15 14.62 10.96
C ASN A 154 7.31 13.37 10.77
N THR A 155 6.07 13.56 10.32
CA THR A 155 5.13 12.47 10.12
C THR A 155 4.83 12.26 8.65
N ALA A 156 5.11 11.06 8.15
CA ALA A 156 4.75 10.63 6.80
C ALA A 156 3.64 9.59 6.88
N THR A 157 2.48 9.87 6.30
CA THR A 157 1.35 8.94 6.23
C THR A 157 1.20 8.39 4.82
N PHE A 158 1.16 7.07 4.71
CA PHE A 158 1.05 6.33 3.45
C PHE A 158 -0.29 5.61 3.41
N SER A 159 -1.23 6.13 2.61
CA SER A 159 -2.57 5.55 2.46
C SER A 159 -2.55 4.43 1.42
N MET A 160 -2.86 3.19 1.81
CA MET A 160 -2.83 2.04 0.92
C MET A 160 -4.05 2.01 0.00
N MET A 161 -3.79 1.83 -1.29
CA MET A 161 -4.81 1.75 -2.33
C MET A 161 -5.16 0.30 -2.71
N SER A 162 -4.22 -0.63 -2.49
CA SER A 162 -4.38 -2.03 -2.85
C SER A 162 -3.87 -2.94 -1.74
N ASP A 163 -4.32 -4.20 -1.77
CA ASP A 163 -3.79 -5.21 -0.88
C ASP A 163 -2.30 -5.43 -1.13
N PHE A 164 -1.56 -5.64 -0.04
CA PHE A 164 -0.13 -5.82 -0.10
C PHE A 164 0.22 -7.07 -0.91
N THR A 165 1.34 -7.01 -1.63
CA THR A 165 1.90 -8.18 -2.28
C THR A 165 3.22 -8.53 -1.61
N ARG A 166 3.29 -9.75 -1.09
CA ARG A 166 4.52 -10.31 -0.53
C ARG A 166 5.22 -11.11 -1.61
N TYR A 167 6.50 -10.84 -1.79
CA TYR A 167 7.37 -11.66 -2.60
C TYR A 167 8.49 -12.24 -1.75
N ALA A 168 8.85 -13.50 -2.03
CA ALA A 168 10.07 -14.10 -1.52
C ALA A 168 11.30 -13.39 -2.13
N PRO A 169 12.49 -13.45 -1.49
CA PRO A 169 13.71 -12.88 -2.06
C PRO A 169 13.99 -13.46 -3.47
N LEU A 170 14.50 -12.61 -4.38
CA LEU A 170 15.08 -13.14 -5.63
C LEU A 170 16.29 -14.00 -5.24
N ALA A 171 16.29 -15.24 -5.68
CA ALA A 171 17.44 -16.14 -5.58
C ALA A 171 18.58 -15.69 -6.50
#